data_AF-A0A957M935-F1
#
_entry.id   AF-A0A957M935-F1
#
_cell.length_a   1.000
_cell.length_b   1.000
_cell.length_c   1.000
_cell.angle_alpha   90.00
_cell.angle_beta   90.00
_cell.angle_gamma   90.00
#
_symmetry.space_group_name_H-M   'P 1'
#
loop_
_entity.id
_entity.type
_entity.pdbx_description
1 polymer ?
#
loop_
_entity_poly.entity_id
_entity_poly.type
_entity_poly.pdbx_seq_one_letter_code
_entity_poly.pdbx_strand_id
1 'polypeptide(L)' 'AGVFEPITRDEEGRVEYHYVVIDYWATWTSGTPRAGDDAADVRWVALDELPAYALLPDSYAVVQRAYELWRQSAQGAA' A
#
# COMPACT_ATOMS: atom_id res chain seq x y z
N ALA A 1 -3.96 0.46 7.90
CA ALA A 1 -5.25 1.12 7.74
C ALA A 1 -5.15 2.51 8.33
N GLY A 2 -5.11 3.50 7.44
CA GLY A 2 -4.86 4.90 7.70
C GLY A 2 -5.33 5.73 6.51
N VAL A 3 -4.99 7.01 6.55
CA VAL A 3 -5.28 7.98 5.50
C VAL A 3 -3.99 8.71 5.18
N PHE A 4 -3.67 8.87 3.90
CA PHE A 4 -2.58 9.71 3.45
C PHE A 4 -3.00 10.52 2.22
N GLU A 5 -2.37 11.68 2.04
CA GLU A 5 -2.81 12.68 1.07
C GLU A 5 -1.64 13.15 0.20
N PRO A 6 -1.26 12.41 -0.85
CA PRO A 6 -0.17 12.83 -1.72
C PRO A 6 -0.61 14.02 -2.56
N ILE A 7 0.23 15.05 -2.57
CA ILE A 7 0.05 16.27 -3.36
C ILE A 7 1.17 16.32 -4.39
N THR A 8 0.80 16.19 -5.67
CA THR A 8 1.72 16.35 -6.80
C THR A 8 1.69 17.80 -7.26
N ARG A 9 2.85 18.33 -7.60
CA ARG A 9 3.01 19.71 -8.08
C ARG A 9 3.53 19.73 -9.50
N ASP A 10 3.05 20.70 -10.28
CA ASP A 10 3.52 20.96 -11.65
C ASP A 10 4.94 21.58 -11.65
N GLU A 11 5.48 21.84 -12.84
CA GLU A 11 6.81 22.45 -13.01
C GLU A 11 6.90 23.86 -12.41
N GLU A 12 5.79 24.58 -12.29
CA GLU A 12 5.71 25.89 -11.62
C GLU A 12 5.47 25.79 -10.10
N GLY A 13 5.43 24.58 -9.53
CA GLY A 13 5.23 24.32 -8.12
C GLY A 13 3.78 24.47 -7.63
N ARG A 14 2.81 24.66 -8.52
CA ARG A 14 1.38 24.70 -8.19
C ARG A 14 0.87 23.29 -7.99
N VAL A 15 -0.21 23.13 -7.22
CA VAL A 15 -0.85 21.82 -7.04
C VAL A 15 -1.45 21.39 -8.37
N GLU A 16 -0.97 20.28 -8.90
CA GLU A 16 -1.53 19.64 -10.10
C GLU A 16 -2.57 18.60 -9.70
N TYR A 17 -2.23 17.78 -8.69
CA TYR A 17 -3.10 16.74 -8.16
C TYR A 17 -3.05 16.69 -6.64
N HIS A 18 -4.21 16.53 -6.01
CA HIS A 18 -4.35 16.21 -4.59
C HIS A 18 -5.24 14.98 -4.48
N TYR A 19 -4.66 13.90 -3.96
CA TYR A 19 -5.39 12.67 -3.71
C TYR A 19 -5.65 12.51 -2.21
N VAL A 20 -6.78 11.88 -1.89
CA VAL A 20 -7.04 11.34 -0.55
C VAL A 20 -7.08 9.83 -0.70
N VAL A 21 -6.11 9.16 -0.09
CA VAL A 21 -5.97 7.71 -0.19
C VAL A 21 -6.23 7.08 1.17
N ILE A 22 -7.14 6.13 1.21
CA ILE A 22 -7.51 5.39 2.41
C ILE A 22 -7.08 3.94 2.21
N ASP A 23 -6.16 3.46 3.05
CA ASP A 23 -5.68 2.08 3.00
C ASP A 23 -6.41 1.18 4.01
N TYR A 24 -6.56 -0.08 3.64
CA TYR A 24 -7.11 -1.13 4.50
C TYR A 24 -6.18 -2.34 4.44
N TRP A 25 -6.00 -3.03 5.58
CA TRP A 25 -5.48 -4.40 5.56
C TRP A 25 -6.66 -5.36 5.72
N ALA A 26 -6.55 -6.53 5.10
CA ALA A 26 -7.58 -7.55 5.16
C ALA A 26 -6.95 -8.93 5.32
N THR A 27 -7.72 -9.86 5.88
CA THR A 27 -7.35 -11.27 5.93
C THR A 27 -7.87 -11.96 4.67
N TRP A 28 -6.97 -12.58 3.91
CA TRP A 28 -7.37 -13.44 2.79
C TRP A 28 -8.14 -14.66 3.31
N THR A 29 -9.27 -14.99 2.66
CA THR A 29 -10.18 -16.05 3.09
C THR A 29 -10.15 -17.29 2.20
N SER A 30 -10.14 -17.10 0.86
CA SER A 30 -10.15 -18.20 -0.11
C SER A 30 -9.83 -17.71 -1.53
N GLY A 31 -9.58 -18.66 -2.46
CA GLY A 31 -9.35 -18.39 -3.88
C GLY A 31 -7.87 -18.16 -4.28
N THR A 32 -7.59 -18.13 -5.57
CA THR A 32 -6.22 -17.88 -6.08
C THR A 32 -6.16 -16.49 -6.68
N PRO A 33 -5.15 -15.65 -6.34
CA PRO A 33 -4.99 -14.33 -6.94
C PRO A 33 -4.93 -14.42 -8.48
N ARG A 34 -5.68 -13.54 -9.14
CA ARG A 34 -5.63 -13.34 -10.59
C ARG A 34 -5.69 -11.85 -10.86
N ALA A 35 -4.80 -11.35 -11.71
CA ALA A 35 -4.80 -9.96 -12.13
C ALA A 35 -6.09 -9.68 -12.92
N GLY A 36 -6.70 -8.53 -12.66
CA GLY A 36 -7.84 -8.02 -13.42
C GLY A 36 -7.40 -7.35 -14.70
N ASP A 37 -8.30 -6.57 -15.30
CA ASP A 37 -7.97 -5.65 -16.39
C ASP A 37 -7.31 -4.34 -15.92
N ASP A 38 -7.38 -4.06 -14.61
CA ASP A 38 -6.84 -2.90 -13.92
C ASP A 38 -5.39 -3.08 -13.42
N ALA A 39 -4.85 -4.30 -13.48
CA ALA A 39 -3.52 -4.64 -13.00
C ALA A 39 -2.78 -5.55 -13.98
N ALA A 40 -1.48 -5.32 -14.17
CA ALA A 40 -0.66 -6.13 -15.06
C ALA A 40 -0.25 -7.49 -14.48
N ASP A 41 -0.15 -7.60 -13.16
CA ASP A 41 0.26 -8.82 -12.46
C ASP A 41 -0.25 -8.81 -11.00
N VAL A 42 -0.31 -9.98 -10.36
CA VAL A 42 -0.63 -10.14 -8.94
C VAL A 42 0.22 -11.23 -8.30
N ARG A 43 0.78 -10.94 -7.12
CA ARG A 43 1.68 -11.85 -6.41
C ARG A 43 1.52 -11.75 -4.90
N TRP A 44 1.76 -12.86 -4.22
CA TRP A 44 2.13 -12.85 -2.81
C TRP A 44 3.62 -12.51 -2.72
N VAL A 45 3.96 -11.52 -1.92
CA VAL A 45 5.32 -10.96 -1.82
C VAL A 45 5.67 -10.82 -0.35
N ALA A 46 6.89 -11.20 0.03
CA ALA A 46 7.37 -10.97 1.39
C ALA A 46 7.73 -9.49 1.59
N LEU A 47 7.60 -8.98 2.82
CA LEU A 47 7.79 -7.54 3.07
C LEU A 47 9.21 -7.06 2.72
N ASP A 48 10.21 -7.90 2.93
CA ASP A 48 11.61 -7.65 2.62
C ASP A 48 11.92 -7.64 1.11
N GLU A 49 11.01 -8.16 0.28
CA GLU A 49 11.10 -8.10 -1.18
C GLU A 49 10.50 -6.81 -1.77
N LEU A 50 9.74 -6.02 -0.98
CA LEU A 50 9.13 -4.77 -1.45
C LEU A 50 10.09 -3.79 -2.14
N PRO A 51 11.36 -3.61 -1.70
CA PRO A 51 12.30 -2.71 -2.37
C PRO A 51 12.62 -3.09 -3.82
N ALA A 52 12.35 -4.33 -4.24
CA ALA A 52 12.53 -4.75 -5.63
C ALA A 52 11.44 -4.20 -6.59
N TYR A 53 10.37 -3.63 -6.04
CA TYR A 53 9.26 -3.06 -6.81
C TYR A 53 9.38 -1.54 -6.90
N ALA A 54 9.01 -0.99 -8.07
CA ALA A 54 9.01 0.45 -8.33
C ALA A 54 7.81 1.14 -7.65
N LEU A 55 7.77 1.13 -6.32
CA LEU A 55 6.75 1.82 -5.53
C LEU A 55 7.11 3.29 -5.35
N LEU A 56 6.10 4.15 -5.29
CA LEU A 56 6.27 5.52 -4.83
C LEU A 56 6.70 5.52 -3.35
N PRO A 57 7.52 6.49 -2.89
CA PRO A 57 7.97 6.54 -1.51
C PRO A 57 6.83 6.51 -0.49
N ASP A 58 5.74 7.23 -0.76
CA ASP A 58 4.57 7.26 0.12
C ASP A 58 3.86 5.90 0.18
N SER A 59 3.72 5.22 -0.96
CA SER A 59 3.13 3.88 -1.01
C SER A 59 3.97 2.86 -0.23
N TYR A 60 5.30 2.93 -0.36
CA TYR A 60 6.21 2.07 0.40
C TYR A 60 6.04 2.28 1.91
N ALA A 61 6.04 3.54 2.36
CA ALA A 61 5.86 3.88 3.77
C ALA A 61 4.51 3.41 4.34
N VAL A 62 3.43 3.54 3.57
CA VAL A 62 2.09 3.08 3.97
C VAL A 62 2.05 1.56 4.16
N VAL A 63 2.62 0.79 3.22
CA VAL A 63 2.65 -0.68 3.33
C VAL A 63 3.47 -1.13 4.55
N GLN A 64 4.64 -0.53 4.79
CA GLN A 64 5.44 -0.83 5.98
C GLN A 64 4.67 -0.53 7.27
N ARG A 65 4.04 0.66 7.35
CA ARG A 65 3.28 1.07 8.52
C ARG A 65 2.08 0.15 8.78
N ALA A 66 1.36 -0.25 7.73
CA ALA A 66 0.26 -1.19 7.82
C ALA A 66 0.71 -2.55 8.36
N TYR A 67 1.85 -3.06 7.89
CA TYR A 67 2.41 -4.33 8.35
C TYR A 67 2.83 -4.32 9.82
N GLU A 68 3.47 -3.23 10.28
CA GLU A 68 3.82 -3.06 11.70
C GLU A 68 2.59 -3.09 12.61
N LEU A 69 1.55 -2.33 12.25
CA LEU A 69 0.30 -2.27 12.98
C LEU A 69 -0.41 -3.63 13.02
N TRP A 70 -0.44 -4.32 11.89
CA TRP A 70 -0.99 -5.67 11.80
C TRP A 70 -0.25 -6.62 12.75
N ARG A 71 1.09 -6.63 12.73
CA ARG A 71 1.90 -7.46 13.64
C ARG A 71 1.60 -7.18 15.11
N GLN A 72 1.46 -5.92 15.49
CA GLN A 72 1.11 -5.53 16.86
C GLN A 72 -0.29 -6.03 17.25
N SER A 73 -1.27 -5.89 16.36
CA SER A 73 -2.63 -6.37 16.60
C SER A 73 -2.72 -7.90 16.71
N ALA A 74 -1.92 -8.62 15.92
CA ALA A 74 -1.87 -10.08 15.95
C ALA A 74 -1.21 -10.61 17.22
N GLN A 75 -0.24 -9.88 17.78
CA GLN A 75 0.44 -10.23 19.03
C GLN A 75 -0.39 -9.93 20.28
N GLY A 76 -1.26 -8.91 20.25
CA GLY A 76 -2.18 -8.59 21.36
C GLY A 76 -3.45 -9.45 21.42
N ALA A 77 -3.68 -10.30 20.41
CA ALA A 77 -4.82 -11.21 20.34
C ALA A 77 -4.50 -12.64 20.83
N ALA A 78 -3.31 -12.85 21.40
CA ALA A 78 -2.84 -14.12 21.99
C ALA A 78 -2.96 -14.12 23.51
#